data_AF-A0A958QA50-F1
#
_entry.id   AF-A0A958QA50-F1
#
_cell.length_a   1.000
_cell.length_b   1.000
_cell.length_c   1.000
_cell.angle_alpha   90.00
_cell.angle_beta   90.00
_cell.angle_gamma   90.00
#
_symmetry.space_group_name_H-M   'P 1'
#
loop_
_entity.id
_entity.type
_entity.pdbx_description
1 polymer ?
#
loop_
_entity_poly.entity_id
_entity_poly.type
_entity_poly.pdbx_seq_one_letter_code
_entity_poly.pdbx_strand_id
1 'polypeptide(L)'
;MATGTSLAYALREVGRSLQAVDSQVSGILFFTIGGNKSLEILERHYEEFFAGSGIPIVIVYFEGIFTVPDESTALSIKLPGTDLVRLQALMAPEFISFQKKHALYPLERCAIYDAGSRAFDVRHYLDDVLEYWREVEKFAESGLSYQACLQERMPELEWDNVENINLREEVATKLASLKKMQSQFLAYSG
;
A
#
# COMPACT_ATOMS: atom_id res chain seq x y z
N MET A 1 -2.94 -2.48 -4.94
CA MET A 1 -4.20 -3.23 -5.01
C MET A 1 -4.10 -4.43 -4.09
N ALA A 2 -4.97 -4.50 -3.09
CA ALA A 2 -5.04 -5.62 -2.15
C ALA A 2 -6.04 -6.70 -2.61
N THR A 3 -7.31 -6.32 -2.85
CA THR A 3 -8.38 -7.26 -3.23
C THR A 3 -8.48 -7.51 -4.74
N GLY A 4 -8.04 -6.55 -5.56
CA GLY A 4 -8.02 -6.64 -7.03
C GLY A 4 -9.39 -6.56 -7.71
N THR A 5 -10.48 -6.31 -6.98
CA THR A 5 -11.85 -6.24 -7.52
C THR A 5 -11.98 -5.26 -8.69
N SER A 6 -11.38 -4.07 -8.56
CA SER A 6 -11.40 -3.04 -9.60
C SER A 6 -10.68 -3.48 -10.88
N LEU A 7 -9.59 -4.24 -10.77
CA LEU A 7 -8.87 -4.80 -11.92
C LEU A 7 -9.74 -5.80 -12.67
N ALA A 8 -10.34 -6.74 -11.94
CA ALA A 8 -11.20 -7.76 -12.53
C ALA A 8 -12.45 -7.15 -13.19
N TYR A 9 -12.99 -6.07 -12.62
CA TYR A 9 -14.07 -5.33 -13.27
C TYR A 9 -13.59 -4.65 -14.56
N ALA A 10 -12.47 -3.94 -14.51
CA ALA A 10 -11.93 -3.24 -15.68
C ALA A 10 -11.61 -4.21 -16.84
N LEU A 11 -10.96 -5.34 -16.56
CA LEU A 11 -10.63 -6.34 -17.58
C LEU A 11 -11.88 -6.94 -18.24
N ARG A 12 -12.91 -7.26 -17.45
CA ARG A 12 -14.19 -7.74 -18.00
C ARG A 12 -14.83 -6.71 -18.92
N GLU A 13 -14.79 -5.44 -18.55
CA GLU A 13 -15.42 -4.39 -19.35
C GLU A 13 -14.66 -4.04 -20.62
N VAL A 14 -13.32 -4.14 -20.58
CA VAL A 14 -12.49 -4.15 -21.79
C VAL A 14 -12.86 -5.32 -22.70
N GLY A 15 -12.95 -6.54 -22.15
CA GLY A 15 -13.33 -7.74 -22.90
C GLY A 15 -14.70 -7.60 -23.59
N ARG A 16 -15.71 -7.10 -22.87
CA ARG A 16 -17.05 -6.84 -23.44
C ARG A 16 -17.02 -5.78 -24.53
N SER A 17 -16.24 -4.72 -24.35
CA SER A 17 -16.12 -3.63 -25.33
C SER A 17 -15.48 -4.13 -26.62
N LEU A 18 -14.45 -4.98 -26.54
CA LEU A 18 -13.78 -5.59 -27.68
C LEU A 18 -14.70 -6.54 -28.47
N GLN A 19 -15.48 -7.36 -27.75
CA GLN A 19 -16.48 -8.25 -28.37
C GLN A 19 -17.55 -7.47 -29.15
N ALA A 20 -17.99 -6.32 -28.64
CA ALA A 20 -19.01 -5.50 -29.29
C ALA A 20 -18.57 -4.91 -30.63
N VAL A 21 -17.26 -4.79 -30.87
CA VAL A 21 -16.69 -4.20 -32.10
C VAL A 21 -15.87 -5.20 -32.93
N ASP A 22 -15.93 -6.50 -32.60
CA ASP A 22 -15.14 -7.57 -33.24
C ASP A 22 -13.66 -7.20 -33.39
N SER A 23 -13.04 -6.81 -32.27
CA SER A 23 -11.65 -6.36 -32.23
C SER A 23 -10.87 -7.04 -31.11
N GLN A 24 -9.54 -6.90 -31.15
CA GLN A 24 -8.62 -7.48 -30.18
C GLN A 24 -7.58 -6.43 -29.75
N VAL A 25 -7.13 -6.51 -28.50
CA VAL A 25 -5.97 -5.73 -28.05
C VAL A 25 -4.68 -6.39 -28.51
N SER A 26 -3.65 -5.61 -28.81
CA SER A 26 -2.32 -6.13 -29.17
C SER A 26 -1.43 -6.39 -27.95
N GLY A 27 -1.85 -5.96 -26.76
CA GLY A 27 -1.12 -6.12 -25.51
C GLY A 27 -1.79 -5.39 -24.36
N ILE A 28 -1.44 -5.77 -23.13
CA ILE A 28 -1.79 -5.02 -21.91
C ILE A 28 -0.50 -4.61 -21.21
N LEU A 29 -0.36 -3.31 -20.95
CA LEU A 29 0.66 -2.78 -20.06
C LEU A 29 -0.03 -2.20 -18.82
N PHE A 30 0.21 -2.82 -17.67
CA PHE A 30 -0.45 -2.47 -16.42
C PHE A 30 0.56 -1.99 -15.38
N PHE A 31 0.38 -0.75 -14.93
CA PHE A 31 1.20 -0.14 -13.87
C PHE A 31 0.46 -0.20 -12.54
N THR A 32 1.13 -0.62 -11.47
CA THR A 32 0.48 -0.75 -10.17
C THR A 32 1.43 -0.60 -8.98
N ILE A 33 0.85 -0.24 -7.83
CA ILE A 33 1.39 -0.51 -6.50
C ILE A 33 0.46 -1.58 -5.92
N GLY A 34 0.94 -2.76 -5.56
CA GLY A 34 0.05 -3.86 -5.16
C GLY A 34 0.75 -5.15 -4.79
N GLY A 35 -0.07 -6.17 -4.53
CA GLY A 35 0.42 -7.51 -4.27
C GLY A 35 0.23 -8.47 -5.44
N ASN A 36 0.59 -9.73 -5.18
CA ASN A 36 0.44 -10.87 -6.07
C ASN A 36 -0.99 -11.05 -6.61
N LYS A 37 -2.01 -10.52 -5.92
CA LYS A 37 -3.41 -10.63 -6.37
C LYS A 37 -3.65 -10.06 -7.76
N SER A 38 -2.89 -9.04 -8.15
CA SER A 38 -2.98 -8.45 -9.49
C SER A 38 -2.55 -9.45 -10.57
N LEU A 39 -1.50 -10.24 -10.28
CA LEU A 39 -1.00 -11.29 -11.16
C LEU A 39 -2.04 -12.41 -11.32
N GLU A 40 -2.58 -12.94 -10.22
CA GLU A 40 -3.61 -14.00 -10.26
C GLU A 40 -4.84 -13.61 -11.09
N ILE A 41 -5.28 -12.34 -10.98
CA ILE A 41 -6.43 -11.84 -11.71
C ILE A 41 -6.11 -11.73 -13.20
N LEU A 42 -4.95 -11.19 -13.55
CA LEU A 42 -4.52 -11.05 -14.94
C LEU A 42 -4.31 -12.41 -15.60
N GLU A 43 -3.71 -13.38 -14.91
CA GLU A 43 -3.55 -14.76 -15.41
C GLU A 43 -4.90 -15.41 -15.70
N ARG A 44 -5.88 -15.30 -14.79
CA ARG A 44 -7.22 -15.84 -15.00
C ARG A 44 -7.90 -15.22 -16.22
N HIS A 45 -7.87 -13.89 -16.34
CA HIS A 45 -8.51 -13.19 -17.45
C HIS A 45 -7.72 -13.39 -18.76
N TYR A 46 -6.41 -13.63 -18.68
CA TYR A 46 -5.61 -13.98 -19.84
C TYR A 46 -6.10 -15.27 -20.50
N GLU A 47 -6.32 -16.31 -19.72
CA GLU A 47 -6.88 -17.56 -20.23
C GLU A 47 -8.30 -17.38 -20.80
N GLU A 48 -9.12 -16.53 -20.18
CA GLU A 48 -10.49 -16.28 -20.63
C GLU A 48 -10.59 -15.47 -21.93
N PHE A 49 -9.75 -14.45 -22.11
CA PHE A 49 -9.87 -13.48 -23.20
C PHE A 49 -8.80 -13.59 -24.27
N PHE A 50 -7.63 -14.13 -23.93
CA PHE A 50 -6.42 -14.07 -24.74
C PHE A 50 -5.76 -15.43 -24.95
N ALA A 51 -6.33 -16.54 -24.46
CA ALA A 51 -5.78 -17.88 -24.68
C ALA A 51 -5.55 -18.14 -26.17
N GLY A 52 -4.31 -18.47 -26.52
CA GLY A 52 -3.90 -18.76 -27.91
C GLY A 52 -3.69 -17.55 -28.83
N SER A 53 -3.89 -16.32 -28.34
CA SER A 53 -3.73 -15.09 -29.13
C SER A 53 -2.27 -14.62 -29.25
N GLY A 54 -1.39 -15.04 -28.33
CA GLY A 54 -0.01 -14.56 -28.24
C GLY A 54 0.11 -13.11 -27.77
N ILE A 55 -0.97 -12.50 -27.27
CA ILE A 55 -1.02 -11.12 -26.76
C ILE A 55 -0.22 -11.03 -25.45
N PRO A 56 0.80 -10.16 -25.34
CA PRO A 56 1.55 -10.02 -24.09
C PRO A 56 0.78 -9.23 -23.02
N ILE A 57 0.85 -9.69 -21.77
CA ILE A 57 0.53 -8.88 -20.59
C ILE A 57 1.83 -8.56 -19.87
N VAL A 58 2.12 -7.26 -19.70
CA VAL A 58 3.26 -6.75 -18.95
C VAL A 58 2.73 -6.01 -17.72
N ILE A 59 3.22 -6.41 -16.55
CA ILE A 59 2.89 -5.74 -15.28
C ILE A 59 4.14 -5.04 -14.77
N VAL A 60 4.01 -3.77 -14.44
CA VAL A 60 5.07 -2.95 -13.85
C VAL A 60 4.66 -2.56 -12.44
N TYR A 61 5.39 -3.07 -11.45
CA TYR A 61 5.24 -2.69 -10.04
C TYR A 61 6.20 -1.55 -9.72
N PHE A 62 5.68 -0.41 -9.24
CA PHE A 62 6.53 0.77 -8.98
C PHE A 62 7.46 0.58 -7.78
N GLU A 63 6.95 -0.02 -6.71
CA GLU A 63 7.67 -0.12 -5.42
C GLU A 63 8.04 -1.57 -5.08
N GLY A 64 7.18 -2.50 -5.49
CA GLY A 64 7.32 -3.91 -5.20
C GLY A 64 6.01 -4.68 -5.32
N ILE A 65 6.13 -5.99 -5.10
CA ILE A 65 5.02 -6.93 -4.98
C ILE A 65 4.83 -7.20 -3.50
N PHE A 66 3.81 -6.57 -2.91
CA PHE A 66 3.56 -6.60 -1.47
C PHE A 66 2.68 -7.76 -1.02
N THR A 67 2.79 -8.12 0.24
CA THR A 67 1.91 -9.10 0.89
C THR A 67 0.67 -8.40 1.43
N VAL A 68 -0.47 -9.07 1.36
CA VAL A 68 -1.68 -8.64 2.07
C VAL A 68 -1.80 -9.46 3.34
N PRO A 69 -1.73 -8.86 4.54
CA PRO A 69 -1.77 -9.62 5.78
C PRO A 69 -3.17 -10.16 6.02
N ASP A 70 -3.26 -11.27 6.74
CA ASP A 70 -4.48 -11.79 7.34
C ASP A 70 -4.42 -11.66 8.87
N GLU A 71 -5.45 -12.16 9.58
CA GLU A 71 -5.51 -12.14 11.04
C GLU A 71 -4.33 -12.88 11.70
N SER A 72 -3.86 -13.96 11.07
CA SER A 72 -2.78 -14.82 11.57
C SER A 72 -1.38 -14.25 11.35
N THR A 73 -1.26 -13.26 10.47
CA THR A 73 0.01 -12.64 10.10
C THR A 73 0.63 -11.95 11.31
N ALA A 74 1.85 -12.31 11.72
CA ALA A 74 2.49 -11.83 12.94
C ALA A 74 3.02 -10.39 12.84
N LEU A 75 2.10 -9.44 12.65
CA LEU A 75 2.35 -7.99 12.68
C LEU A 75 1.46 -7.35 13.76
N SER A 76 2.06 -6.51 14.58
CA SER A 76 1.38 -5.69 15.59
C SER A 76 0.53 -4.61 14.92
N ILE A 77 1.07 -3.95 13.90
CA ILE A 77 0.43 -2.85 13.17
C ILE A 77 0.01 -3.34 11.77
N LYS A 78 -1.26 -3.78 11.64
CA LYS A 78 -1.86 -4.24 10.37
C LYS A 78 -3.38 -4.02 10.32
N LEU A 79 -3.92 -3.94 9.11
CA LEU A 79 -5.32 -4.18 8.79
C LEU A 79 -5.42 -5.34 7.80
N PRO A 80 -5.92 -6.50 8.28
CA PRO A 80 -6.11 -7.68 7.46
C PRO A 80 -6.93 -7.44 6.20
N GLY A 81 -6.57 -8.12 5.11
CA GLY A 81 -7.27 -8.08 3.82
C GLY A 81 -7.12 -6.80 3.02
N THR A 82 -6.50 -5.75 3.58
CA THR A 82 -6.46 -4.42 2.94
C THR A 82 -5.05 -3.87 2.81
N ASP A 83 -4.19 -4.04 3.82
CA ASP A 83 -2.86 -3.46 3.77
C ASP A 83 -1.93 -4.11 2.75
N LEU A 84 -1.00 -3.32 2.23
CA LEU A 84 0.18 -3.78 1.52
C LEU A 84 1.38 -3.69 2.48
N VAL A 85 1.79 -4.84 3.01
CA VAL A 85 2.90 -4.92 3.97
C VAL A 85 4.18 -5.40 3.30
N ARG A 86 5.31 -4.99 3.87
CA ARG A 86 6.65 -5.31 3.36
C ARG A 86 7.13 -6.69 3.78
N LEU A 87 6.43 -7.35 4.71
CA LEU A 87 6.76 -8.70 5.16
C LEU A 87 6.69 -9.65 3.97
N GLN A 88 7.81 -10.29 3.65
CA GLN A 88 7.97 -11.20 2.51
C GLN A 88 7.68 -10.57 1.14
N ALA A 89 7.70 -9.24 1.04
CA ALA A 89 7.49 -8.54 -0.22
C ALA A 89 8.74 -8.55 -1.09
N LEU A 90 8.56 -8.68 -2.41
CA LEU A 90 9.63 -8.41 -3.37
C LEU A 90 9.66 -6.91 -3.66
N MET A 91 10.59 -6.19 -3.05
CA MET A 91 10.69 -4.73 -3.16
C MET A 91 11.77 -4.28 -4.15
N ALA A 92 11.51 -3.19 -4.86
CA ALA A 92 12.50 -2.53 -5.71
C ALA A 92 13.66 -1.98 -4.84
N PRO A 93 14.92 -2.06 -5.29
CA PRO A 93 16.07 -1.54 -4.55
C PRO A 93 15.96 -0.05 -4.20
N GLU A 94 15.40 0.75 -5.10
CA GLU A 94 15.15 2.18 -4.92
C GLU A 94 14.12 2.42 -3.81
N PHE A 95 13.11 1.56 -3.72
CA PHE A 95 12.10 1.63 -2.67
C PHE A 95 12.67 1.22 -1.32
N ILE A 96 13.47 0.14 -1.26
CA ILE A 96 14.20 -0.25 -0.04
C ILE A 96 15.06 0.93 0.47
N SER A 97 15.78 1.59 -0.43
CA SER A 97 16.60 2.76 -0.10
C SER A 97 15.74 3.93 0.38
N PHE A 98 14.55 4.12 -0.19
CA PHE A 98 13.60 5.14 0.22
C PHE A 98 13.06 4.90 1.63
N GLN A 99 12.73 3.65 1.98
CA GLN A 99 12.23 3.30 3.31
C GLN A 99 13.22 3.66 4.43
N LYS A 100 14.51 3.75 4.15
CA LYS A 100 15.55 4.14 5.11
C LYS A 100 15.70 5.66 5.30
N LYS A 101 15.03 6.48 4.49
CA LYS A 101 15.17 7.96 4.55
C LYS A 101 14.43 8.61 5.71
N HIS A 102 13.46 7.92 6.31
CA HIS A 102 12.69 8.44 7.43
C HIS A 102 12.21 7.30 8.32
N ALA A 103 12.30 7.47 9.65
CA ALA A 103 11.96 6.44 10.63
C ALA A 103 10.53 5.90 10.47
N LEU A 104 9.58 6.75 10.08
CA LEU A 104 8.18 6.35 9.96
C LEU A 104 7.78 5.67 8.64
N TYR A 105 8.58 5.75 7.57
CA TYR A 105 8.24 5.15 6.26
C TYR A 105 8.04 3.62 6.30
N PRO A 106 8.83 2.86 7.06
CA PRO A 106 8.58 1.43 7.30
C PRO A 106 7.19 1.11 7.81
N LEU A 107 6.62 2.00 8.62
CA LEU A 107 5.35 1.77 9.32
C LEU A 107 4.14 2.11 8.46
N GLU A 108 4.31 2.98 7.46
CA GLU A 108 3.21 3.48 6.63
C GLU A 108 2.35 2.35 6.04
N ARG A 109 1.03 2.58 6.05
CA ARG A 109 0.00 1.65 5.59
C ARG A 109 -0.76 2.21 4.39
N CYS A 110 -1.62 1.37 3.79
CA CYS A 110 -2.48 1.79 2.69
C CYS A 110 -3.34 3.02 3.01
N ALA A 111 -3.73 3.28 4.26
CA ALA A 111 -4.43 4.51 4.63
C ALA A 111 -3.68 5.79 4.20
N ILE A 112 -2.35 5.76 4.11
CA ILE A 112 -1.52 6.88 3.66
C ILE A 112 -1.47 6.96 2.12
N TYR A 113 -1.63 5.83 1.43
CA TYR A 113 -1.63 5.74 -0.04
C TYR A 113 -3.04 5.75 -0.66
N ASP A 114 -4.10 5.57 0.14
CA ASP A 114 -5.51 5.53 -0.26
C ASP A 114 -6.09 6.93 -0.55
N ALA A 115 -5.23 7.95 -0.55
CA ALA A 115 -5.54 9.25 -1.11
C ALA A 115 -6.08 9.15 -2.55
N GLY A 116 -5.89 8.03 -3.29
CA GLY A 116 -6.49 7.81 -4.59
C GLY A 116 -8.01 7.62 -4.58
N SER A 117 -8.58 6.84 -3.64
CA SER A 117 -10.03 6.62 -3.57
C SER A 117 -10.76 7.74 -2.85
N ARG A 118 -10.06 8.44 -1.94
CA ARG A 118 -10.57 9.57 -1.14
C ARG A 118 -10.00 10.92 -1.56
N ALA A 119 -9.41 11.03 -2.76
CA ALA A 119 -8.71 12.23 -3.25
C ALA A 119 -9.55 13.52 -3.13
N PHE A 120 -10.87 13.37 -3.22
CA PHE A 120 -11.82 14.47 -3.22
C PHE A 120 -12.40 14.78 -1.82
N ASP A 121 -12.15 13.94 -0.81
CA ASP A 121 -12.52 14.18 0.59
C ASP A 121 -11.27 14.22 1.49
N VAL A 122 -10.51 15.29 1.31
CA VAL A 122 -9.25 15.56 2.04
C VAL A 122 -9.46 15.55 3.56
N ARG A 123 -10.65 15.96 4.04
CA ARG A 123 -10.94 15.99 5.48
C ARG A 123 -11.04 14.57 6.03
N HIS A 124 -11.86 13.73 5.40
CA HIS A 124 -12.00 12.35 5.82
C HIS A 124 -10.68 11.58 5.71
N TYR A 125 -9.92 11.80 4.64
CA TYR A 125 -8.58 11.25 4.50
C TYR A 125 -7.64 11.67 5.66
N LEU A 126 -7.61 12.95 6.03
CA LEU A 126 -6.77 13.41 7.14
C LEU A 126 -7.21 12.80 8.48
N ASP A 127 -8.50 12.59 8.68
CA ASP A 127 -9.03 11.93 9.87
C ASP A 127 -8.57 10.46 9.94
N ASP A 128 -8.62 9.72 8.83
CA ASP A 128 -8.13 8.32 8.77
C ASP A 128 -6.63 8.24 9.07
N VAL A 129 -5.83 9.16 8.51
CA VAL A 129 -4.39 9.21 8.75
C VAL A 129 -4.10 9.55 10.21
N LEU A 130 -4.83 10.49 10.81
CA LEU A 130 -4.71 10.84 12.23
C LEU A 130 -5.10 9.66 13.13
N GLU A 131 -6.20 8.97 12.83
CA GLU A 131 -6.65 7.79 13.57
C GLU A 131 -5.58 6.70 13.51
N TYR A 132 -5.05 6.40 12.33
CA TYR A 132 -3.98 5.44 12.16
C TYR A 132 -2.76 5.77 13.05
N TRP A 133 -2.24 7.00 13.00
CA TRP A 133 -1.07 7.37 13.80
C TRP A 133 -1.35 7.38 15.31
N ARG A 134 -2.60 7.63 15.75
CA ARG A 134 -3.00 7.47 17.16
C ARG A 134 -2.99 6.01 17.60
N GLU A 135 -3.38 5.08 16.74
CA GLU A 135 -3.23 3.65 17.06
C GLU A 135 -1.76 3.25 17.18
N VAL A 136 -0.90 3.75 16.29
CA VAL A 136 0.57 3.54 16.41
C VAL A 136 1.11 4.14 17.70
N GLU A 137 0.63 5.31 18.12
CA GLU A 137 1.00 5.95 19.39
C GLU A 137 0.67 5.04 20.58
N LYS A 138 -0.54 4.43 20.60
CA LYS A 138 -0.94 3.47 21.65
C LYS A 138 0.00 2.27 21.73
N PHE A 139 0.43 1.72 20.58
CA PHE A 139 1.40 0.62 20.56
C PHE A 139 2.77 1.07 21.10
N ALA A 140 3.22 2.27 20.75
CA ALA A 140 4.46 2.83 21.29
C ALA A 140 4.35 3.13 22.80
N GLU A 141 3.17 3.51 23.28
CA GLU A 141 2.86 3.68 24.70
C GLU A 141 2.90 2.36 25.47
N SER A 142 2.41 1.27 24.86
CA SER A 142 2.45 -0.09 25.43
C SER A 142 3.82 -0.77 25.36
N GLY A 143 4.84 -0.08 24.83
CA GLY A 143 6.23 -0.57 24.82
C GLY A 143 6.68 -1.24 23.52
N LEU A 144 5.90 -1.17 22.42
CA LEU A 144 6.38 -1.60 21.11
C LEU A 144 7.54 -0.69 20.68
N SER A 145 8.71 -1.27 20.41
CA SER A 145 9.89 -0.53 19.98
C SER A 145 9.93 -0.38 18.45
N TYR A 146 10.65 0.64 17.97
CA TYR A 146 10.88 0.81 16.54
C TYR A 146 11.58 -0.42 15.93
N GLN A 147 12.56 -0.97 16.63
CA GLN A 147 13.25 -2.19 16.21
C GLN A 147 12.31 -3.40 16.07
N ALA A 148 11.39 -3.58 17.02
CA ALA A 148 10.41 -4.67 16.94
C ALA A 148 9.52 -4.52 15.70
N CYS A 149 9.06 -3.31 15.39
CA CYS A 149 8.31 -3.04 14.17
C CYS A 149 9.09 -3.39 12.90
N LEU A 150 10.38 -3.07 12.84
CA LEU A 150 11.22 -3.40 11.68
C LEU A 150 11.44 -4.92 11.54
N GLN A 151 11.66 -5.62 12.65
CA GLN A 151 11.80 -7.08 12.66
C GLN A 151 10.50 -7.77 12.23
N GLU A 152 9.34 -7.28 12.68
CA GLU A 152 8.04 -7.78 12.22
C GLU A 152 7.84 -7.57 10.72
N ARG A 153 8.21 -6.39 10.19
CA ARG A 153 7.82 -5.97 8.84
C ARG A 153 8.85 -6.29 7.76
N MET A 154 10.14 -6.27 8.09
CA MET A 154 11.27 -6.38 7.16
C MET A 154 12.46 -7.08 7.84
N PRO A 155 12.31 -8.33 8.33
CA PRO A 155 13.36 -9.04 9.07
C PRO A 155 14.61 -9.32 8.23
N GLU A 156 14.44 -9.43 6.90
CA GLU A 156 15.52 -9.71 5.93
C GLU A 156 16.43 -8.50 5.67
N LEU A 157 16.04 -7.30 6.13
CA LEU A 157 16.78 -6.07 5.85
C LEU A 157 17.64 -5.65 7.04
N GLU A 158 18.86 -5.24 6.75
CA GLU A 158 19.72 -4.57 7.73
C GLU A 158 19.35 -3.08 7.84
N TRP A 159 19.32 -2.58 9.07
CA TRP A 159 18.95 -1.22 9.41
C TRP A 159 20.01 -0.59 10.29
N ASP A 160 20.41 0.63 9.96
CA ASP A 160 21.42 1.37 10.69
C ASP A 160 20.78 2.25 11.78
N ASN A 161 21.44 2.35 12.94
CA ASN A 161 21.08 3.29 14.02
C ASN A 161 19.65 3.13 14.57
N VAL A 162 19.07 1.93 14.52
CA VAL A 162 17.69 1.66 14.95
C VAL A 162 17.49 1.92 16.44
N GLU A 163 18.51 1.62 17.23
CA GLU A 163 18.56 1.82 18.69
C GLU A 163 18.44 3.30 19.09
N ASN A 164 18.76 4.22 18.19
CA ASN A 164 18.67 5.66 18.43
C ASN A 164 17.28 6.23 18.11
N ILE A 165 16.36 5.41 17.60
CA ILE A 165 15.04 5.87 17.17
C ILE A 165 14.00 5.54 18.24
N ASN A 166 13.47 6.58 18.87
CA ASN A 166 12.36 6.48 19.80
C ASN A 166 11.03 6.56 19.05
N LEU A 167 10.35 5.41 18.90
CA LEU A 167 9.07 5.33 18.19
C LEU A 167 8.02 6.32 18.72
N ARG A 168 7.96 6.50 20.05
CA ARG A 168 6.97 7.39 20.67
C ARG A 168 7.22 8.84 20.27
N GLU A 169 8.47 9.28 20.26
CA GLU A 169 8.85 10.66 19.89
C GLU A 169 8.60 10.95 18.40
N GLU A 170 8.93 9.99 17.53
CA GLU A 170 8.67 10.07 16.09
C GLU A 170 7.17 10.19 15.80
N VAL A 171 6.36 9.33 16.43
CA VAL A 171 4.90 9.34 16.25
C VAL A 171 4.28 10.61 16.82
N ALA A 172 4.71 11.07 18.00
CA ALA A 172 4.24 12.32 18.59
C ALA A 172 4.54 13.52 17.67
N THR A 173 5.73 13.56 17.07
CA THR A 173 6.13 14.59 16.10
C THR A 173 5.25 14.55 14.86
N LYS A 174 4.98 13.36 14.31
CA LYS A 174 4.07 13.18 13.17
C LYS A 174 2.65 13.63 13.48
N LEU A 175 2.11 13.26 14.63
CA LEU A 175 0.77 13.65 15.07
C LEU A 175 0.66 15.16 15.26
N ALA A 176 1.67 15.81 15.84
CA ALA A 176 1.70 17.27 15.97
C ALA A 176 1.66 17.97 14.59
N SER A 177 2.43 17.46 13.63
CA SER A 177 2.45 17.97 12.25
C SER A 177 1.08 17.81 11.56
N LEU A 178 0.46 16.64 11.69
CA LEU A 178 -0.86 16.36 11.10
C LEU A 178 -1.97 17.22 11.72
N LYS A 179 -1.98 17.41 13.04
CA LYS A 179 -2.93 18.29 13.74
C LYS A 179 -2.81 19.75 13.28
N LYS A 180 -1.59 20.22 13.05
CA LYS A 180 -1.33 21.54 12.49
C LYS A 180 -1.90 21.66 11.07
N MET A 181 -1.67 20.66 10.22
CA MET A 181 -2.22 20.61 8.86
C MET A 181 -3.75 20.62 8.86
N GLN A 182 -4.38 19.79 9.71
CA GLN A 182 -5.84 19.75 9.86
C GLN A 182 -6.42 21.11 10.28
N SER A 183 -5.78 21.77 11.26
CA SER A 183 -6.21 23.09 11.74
C SER A 183 -6.11 24.16 10.64
N GLN A 184 -5.04 24.12 9.83
CA GLN A 184 -4.89 25.01 8.68
C GLN A 184 -5.98 24.77 7.64
N PHE A 185 -6.26 23.52 7.28
CA PHE A 185 -7.33 23.19 6.34
C PHE A 185 -8.70 23.70 6.81
N LEU A 186 -9.04 23.52 8.09
CA LEU A 186 -10.30 24.00 8.64
C LEU A 186 -10.43 25.54 8.57
N ALA A 187 -9.33 26.27 8.75
CA ALA A 187 -9.31 27.73 8.66
C ALA A 187 -9.54 28.27 7.23
N TYR A 188 -9.24 27.49 6.18
CA TYR A 188 -9.46 27.86 4.78
C TYR A 188 -10.81 27.36 4.22
N SER A 189 -11.54 26.54 4.97
CA SER A 189 -12.77 25.86 4.51
C SER A 189 -14.06 26.50 5.06
N GLY A 190 -13.96 27.61 5.79
CA GLY A 190 -15.08 28.40 6.31
C GLY A 190 -15.21 29.73 5.56
#